data_AF-A0A832IW25-F1
#
_entry.id   AF-A0A832IW25-F1
#
_cell.length_a   1.000
_cell.length_b   1.000
_cell.length_c   1.000
_cell.angle_alpha   90.00
_cell.angle_beta   90.00
_cell.angle_gamma   90.00
#
_symmetry.space_group_name_H-M   'P 1'
#
loop_
_entity.id
_entity.type
_entity.pdbx_description
1 polymer ?
#
loop_
_entity_poly.entity_id
_entity_poly.type
_entity_poly.pdbx_seq_one_letter_code
_entity_poly.pdbx_strand_id
1 'polypeptide(L)' 'ARVIFVIGKDGKVAYKQTVPEITEEPNYEEALAAAKAAC' A
#
# COMPACT_ATOMS: atom_id res chain seq x y z
N ALA A 1 -11.26 2.81 9.24
CA ALA A 1 -9.90 2.84 8.67
C ALA A 1 -9.76 1.78 7.57
N ARG A 2 -9.24 2.18 6.40
CA ARG A 2 -8.79 1.27 5.35
C ARG A 2 -7.27 1.24 5.37
N VAL A 3 -6.66 0.09 5.09
CA VAL A 3 -5.20 -0.04 5.15
C VAL A 3 -4.72 -0.82 3.94
N ILE A 4 -3.69 -0.32 3.27
CA ILE A 4 -3.01 -1.00 2.19
C ILE A 4 -1.63 -1.41 2.68
N PHE A 5 -1.28 -2.68 2.43
CA PHE A 5 0.05 -3.21 2.62
C PHE A 5 0.54 -3.82 1.32
N VAL A 6 1.75 -3.49 0.92
CA VAL A 6 2.45 -4.13 -0.19
C VAL A 6 3.56 -4.97 0.40
N ILE A 7 3.57 -6.25 0.05
CA ILE A 7 4.59 -7.21 0.45
C ILE A 7 5.43 -7.52 -0.78
N GLY A 8 6.75 -7.33 -0.65
CA GLY A 8 7.70 -7.64 -1.71
C GLY A 8 7.97 -9.14 -1.82
N LYS A 9 8.67 -9.53 -2.89
CA LYS A 9 9.05 -10.94 -3.14
C LYS A 9 9.94 -11.54 -2.05
N ASP A 10 10.63 -10.70 -1.29
CA ASP A 10 11.43 -11.08 -0.13
C ASP A 10 10.59 -11.33 1.14
N GLY A 11 9.26 -11.19 1.05
CA GLY A 11 8.33 -11.35 2.16
C GLY A 11 8.33 -10.18 3.14
N LYS A 12 9.00 -9.06 2.81
CA LYS A 12 9.01 -7.85 3.65
C LYS A 12 7.97 -6.86 3.21
N VAL A 13 7.51 -6.04 4.16
CA VAL A 13 6.59 -4.94 3.89
C VAL A 13 7.35 -3.85 3.14
N ALA A 14 7.07 -3.72 1.86
CA ALA A 14 7.63 -2.69 0.99
C ALA A 14 6.88 -1.36 1.15
N TYR A 15 5.59 -1.40 1.47
CA TYR A 15 4.77 -0.21 1.65
C TYR A 15 3.61 -0.46 2.61
N LYS A 16 3.29 0.56 3.40
CA LYS A 16 2.10 0.60 4.26
C LYS A 16 1.43 1.96 4.14
N GLN A 17 0.12 1.97 3.93
CA GLN A 17 -0.69 3.18 3.97
C GLN A 17 -1.89 2.92 4.85
N THR A 18 -2.02 3.74 5.89
CA THR A 18 -3.14 3.68 6.82
C THR A 18 -4.04 4.88 6.55
N VAL A 19 -5.27 4.63 6.09
CA VAL A 19 -6.28 5.66 5.91
C VAL A 19 -7.16 5.67 7.17
N PRO A 20 -7.12 6.77 7.96
CA PRO A 20 -7.90 6.87 9.19
C PRO A 20 -9.41 6.88 8.90
N GLU A 21 -9.84 7.64 7.89
CA GLU A 21 -11.23 7.74 7.42
C GLU A 21 -11.61 6.57 6.48
N ILE A 22 -12.85 6.08 6.54
CA ILE A 22 -13.38 5.09 5.55
C ILE A 22 -13.89 5.76 4.29
N THR A 23 -14.31 7.03 4.40
CA THR A 23 -14.87 7.83 3.30
C THR A 23 -13.80 8.34 2.34
N GLU A 24 -12.55 8.42 2.78
CA GLU A 24 -11.43 8.73 1.90
C GLU A 24 -10.96 7.48 1.15
N GLU A 25 -10.68 7.67 -0.13
CA GLU A 25 -10.07 6.64 -0.94
C GLU A 25 -8.56 6.61 -0.66
N PRO A 26 -7.98 5.41 -0.43
CA PRO A 26 -6.53 5.29 -0.32
C PRO A 26 -5.84 5.69 -1.63
N ASN A 27 -4.56 6.09 -1.55
CA ASN A 27 -3.76 6.35 -2.76
C ASN A 27 -3.43 5.04 -3.49
N TYR A 28 -4.26 4.69 -4.46
CA TYR A 28 -4.03 3.54 -5.34
C TYR A 28 -2.77 3.70 -6.17
N GLU A 29 -2.45 4.92 -6.62
CA GLU A 29 -1.23 5.16 -7.41
C GLU A 29 0.04 4.84 -6.63
N GLU A 30 0.14 5.30 -5.37
CA GLU A 30 1.29 5.00 -4.51
C GLU A 30 1.39 3.51 -4.19
N ALA A 31 0.25 2.87 -3.90
CA ALA A 31 0.20 1.43 -3.66
C ALA A 31 0.65 0.61 -4.88
N LEU A 32 0.20 0.99 -6.08
CA LEU A 32 0.58 0.34 -7.34
C LEU A 32 2.04 0.62 -7.70
N ALA A 33 2.54 1.83 -7.45
CA ALA A 33 3.94 2.16 -7.64
C ALA A 33 4.84 1.35 -6.70
N ALA A 34 4.47 1.23 -5.43
CA ALA A 34 5.18 0.39 -4.48
C ALA A 34 5.15 -1.09 -4.87
N ALA A 35 4.02 -1.59 -5.37
CA ALA A 35 3.91 -2.96 -5.87
C ALA A 35 4.81 -3.21 -7.10
N LYS A 36 4.94 -2.22 -7.99
CA LYS A 36 5.87 -2.28 -9.12
C LYS A 36 7.34 -2.22 -8.69
N ALA A 37 7.67 -1.36 -7.72
CA ALA A 37 9.03 -1.22 -7.20
C ALA A 37 9.48 -2.45 -6.39
N ALA A 38 8.53 -3.20 -5.82
CA ALA A 38 8.79 -4.43 -5.08
C ALA A 38 8.95 -5.69 -5.98
N CYS A 39 8.82 -5.53 -7.30
CA CYS A 39 8.93 -6.61 -8.29
C CYS A 39 10.36 -6.77 -8.81
#